data_AF-M7XSE4-F1
#
_entry.id   AF-M7XSE4-F1
#
_cell.length_a   1.000
_cell.length_b   1.000
_cell.length_c   1.000
_cell.angle_alpha   90.00
_cell.angle_beta   90.00
_cell.angle_gamma   90.00
#
_symmetry.space_group_name_H-M   'P 1'
#
loop_
_entity.id
_entity.type
_entity.pdbx_description
1 polymer ?
#
loop_
_entity_poly.entity_id
_entity_poly.type
_entity_poly.pdbx_seq_one_letter_code
_entity_poly.pdbx_strand_id
1 'polypeptide(L)'
;MKKMSHEIQIVAPAASVWDAVVDPHKYRAWTREFHPTSYFEGGWDKGDKILFLGQDDKGSIGGMVAEIAESDFPKFISIRHLGYVQDGFEDTQSEAVRALFPSYENYFLEEIGDGKTRFRVELDMDESYWEMMQEMWPRALKALKDVVEQAESPKIYPCLWFDKEAGEAAEFYCGLFKQGRLLEQSPMATIFEIMGTKIMGLNGGPMYQKTTAVSYFVYCNGTEEIDRLYAALSVNGQVLMPLDKYDWSPRYAFVQDRFGVSWQLDVEDIKSSQKIVPCFLFANRKMGLVKKAVDRFVSIFPNSRILMEAPYPPAAGLPEGTLLFAQFRLAGYIFNAMSSTRPEEFDFSPGNSMVVECETQAEIDHYWEKLGEGGRYEQCGWLQDEYGISWQVVPAVLSQLMADPGRSGRVIETFLKMKKFDIQKLLDA
;
A
#
# COMPACT_ATOMS: atom_id res chain seq x y z
N MET A 1 14.85 37.58 15.88
CA MET A 1 14.52 36.15 15.69
C MET A 1 14.63 35.42 17.02
N LYS A 2 13.68 34.52 17.30
CA LYS A 2 13.69 33.58 18.42
C LYS A 2 14.14 32.20 17.93
N LYS A 3 14.61 31.35 18.84
CA LYS A 3 14.92 29.96 18.52
C LYS A 3 13.78 29.04 18.91
N MET A 4 13.35 28.21 17.98
CA MET A 4 12.35 27.16 18.18
C MET A 4 13.03 25.80 18.03
N SER A 5 12.61 24.82 18.83
CA SER A 5 13.10 23.44 18.74
C SER A 5 11.96 22.46 18.91
N HIS A 6 11.90 21.47 18.03
CA HIS A 6 10.97 20.34 18.13
C HIS A 6 11.71 19.03 17.86
N GLU A 7 11.22 17.92 18.42
CA GLU A 7 11.78 16.60 18.16
C GLU A 7 10.71 15.53 18.14
N ILE A 8 11.00 14.43 17.45
CA ILE A 8 10.19 13.23 17.43
C ILE A 8 11.08 11.98 17.33
N GLN A 9 10.61 10.87 17.88
CA GLN A 9 11.23 9.56 17.68
C GLN A 9 10.53 8.82 16.54
N ILE A 10 11.34 8.32 15.61
CA ILE A 10 10.90 7.58 14.42
C ILE A 10 11.53 6.18 14.46
N VAL A 11 10.72 5.15 14.28
CA VAL A 11 11.11 3.73 14.22
C VAL A 11 11.60 3.43 12.81
N ALA A 12 12.76 4.00 12.48
CA ALA A 12 13.52 3.70 11.28
C ALA A 12 15.00 4.11 11.48
N PRO A 13 15.95 3.55 10.69
CA PRO A 13 17.32 4.03 10.62
C PRO A 13 17.40 5.49 10.17
N ALA A 14 18.48 6.19 10.53
CA ALA A 14 18.62 7.62 10.22
C ALA A 14 18.61 7.89 8.71
N ALA A 15 19.17 6.98 7.91
CA ALA A 15 19.13 7.04 6.45
C ALA A 15 17.70 7.06 5.89
N SER A 16 16.77 6.28 6.44
CA SER A 16 15.37 6.26 5.98
C SER A 16 14.62 7.54 6.32
N VAL A 17 14.95 8.15 7.47
CA VAL A 17 14.42 9.46 7.84
C VAL A 17 14.99 10.55 6.92
N TRP A 18 16.29 10.49 6.63
CA TRP A 18 16.94 11.38 5.66
C TRP A 18 16.29 11.30 4.29
N ASP A 19 16.09 10.09 3.76
CA ASP A 19 15.44 9.87 2.47
C ASP A 19 14.05 10.52 2.42
N ALA A 20 13.26 10.44 3.49
CA ALA A 20 11.95 11.10 3.53
C ALA A 20 12.02 12.64 3.55
N VAL A 21 13.13 13.21 4.03
CA VAL A 21 13.38 14.65 4.01
C VAL A 21 13.79 15.11 2.61
N VAL A 22 14.65 14.36 1.91
CA VAL A 22 15.23 14.81 0.64
C VAL A 22 14.52 14.27 -0.60
N ASP A 23 13.70 13.23 -0.48
CA ASP A 23 12.92 12.68 -1.59
C ASP A 23 11.74 13.62 -1.95
N PRO A 24 11.57 14.02 -3.23
CA PRO A 24 10.52 14.94 -3.64
C PRO A 24 9.10 14.49 -3.31
N HIS A 25 8.80 13.19 -3.32
CA HIS A 25 7.45 12.68 -3.06
C HIS A 25 7.17 12.62 -1.57
N LYS A 26 8.10 12.08 -0.78
CA LYS A 26 8.01 11.98 0.68
C LYS A 26 8.03 13.36 1.32
N TYR A 27 8.84 14.29 0.81
CA TYR A 27 8.86 15.68 1.24
C TYR A 27 7.47 16.32 1.18
N ARG A 28 6.83 16.27 0.00
CA ARG A 28 5.46 16.81 -0.20
C ARG A 28 4.46 16.24 0.81
N ALA A 29 4.60 14.95 1.14
CA ALA A 29 3.67 14.26 2.03
C ALA A 29 3.72 14.79 3.47
N TRP A 30 4.90 15.11 4.01
CA TRP A 30 5.02 15.62 5.38
C TRP A 30 4.97 17.15 5.47
N THR A 31 5.41 17.87 4.43
CA THR A 31 5.39 19.34 4.41
C THR A 31 4.05 19.96 4.00
N ARG A 32 3.07 19.15 3.59
CA ARG A 32 1.68 19.61 3.37
C ARG A 32 1.07 20.33 4.58
N GLU A 33 1.57 20.03 5.78
CA GLU A 33 1.16 20.68 7.02
C GLU A 33 1.56 22.16 7.04
N PHE A 34 2.62 22.54 6.31
CA PHE A 34 3.03 23.93 6.07
C PHE A 34 2.23 24.60 4.96
N HIS A 35 2.06 23.89 3.84
CA HIS A 35 1.28 24.36 2.71
C HIS A 35 0.78 23.16 1.88
N PRO A 36 -0.50 23.06 1.50
CA PRO A 36 -1.07 21.86 0.85
C PRO A 36 -0.36 21.44 -0.45
N THR A 37 0.20 22.42 -1.16
CA THR A 37 0.92 22.23 -2.42
C THR A 37 2.44 22.32 -2.25
N SER A 38 2.97 22.23 -1.02
CA SER A 38 4.41 22.40 -0.74
C SER A 38 5.28 21.43 -1.55
N TYR A 39 6.41 21.92 -2.06
CA TYR A 39 7.45 21.15 -2.74
C TYR A 39 8.80 21.89 -2.64
N PHE A 40 9.86 21.28 -3.15
CA PHE A 40 11.14 21.97 -3.32
C PHE A 40 11.68 21.85 -4.74
N GLU A 41 12.56 22.77 -5.12
CA GLU A 41 13.36 22.74 -6.35
C GLU A 41 14.82 23.05 -6.01
N GLY A 42 15.77 22.27 -6.54
CA GLY A 42 17.20 22.39 -6.22
C GLY A 42 17.76 21.11 -5.63
N GLY A 43 18.89 21.22 -4.94
CA GLY A 43 19.62 20.09 -4.38
C GLY A 43 19.82 20.19 -2.87
N TRP A 44 20.17 19.06 -2.26
CA TRP A 44 20.37 18.89 -0.82
C TRP A 44 21.86 18.73 -0.44
N ASP A 45 22.78 18.91 -1.39
CA ASP A 45 24.20 18.87 -1.14
C ASP A 45 24.71 20.22 -0.62
N LYS A 46 25.80 20.20 0.13
CA LYS A 46 26.39 21.43 0.68
C LYS A 46 26.73 22.43 -0.44
N GLY A 47 26.23 23.65 -0.30
CA GLY A 47 26.39 24.75 -1.24
C GLY A 47 25.31 24.80 -2.32
N ASP A 48 24.42 23.81 -2.39
CA ASP A 48 23.31 23.84 -3.32
C ASP A 48 22.35 24.97 -2.97
N LYS A 49 21.84 25.61 -4.01
CA LYS A 49 20.66 26.45 -3.92
C LYS A 49 19.43 25.55 -3.91
N ILE A 50 18.48 25.88 -3.03
CA ILE A 50 17.19 25.19 -2.92
C ILE A 50 16.07 26.22 -2.70
N LEU A 51 14.94 25.98 -3.35
CA LEU A 51 13.71 26.74 -3.20
C LEU A 51 12.68 25.86 -2.51
N PHE A 52 12.01 26.36 -1.46
CA PHE A 52 10.89 25.68 -0.82
C PHE A 52 9.61 26.42 -1.19
N LEU A 53 8.78 25.81 -2.02
CA LEU A 53 7.73 26.48 -2.78
C LEU A 53 6.34 25.93 -2.45
N GLY A 54 5.32 26.77 -2.67
CA GLY A 54 3.91 26.42 -2.66
C GLY A 54 3.15 27.26 -3.68
N GLN A 55 1.97 26.79 -4.06
CA GLN A 55 1.09 27.47 -5.01
C GLN A 55 -0.28 27.74 -4.39
N ASP A 56 -0.73 29.00 -4.45
CA ASP A 56 -2.05 29.40 -3.96
C ASP A 56 -3.19 29.01 -4.93
N ASP A 57 -4.44 29.23 -4.51
CA ASP A 57 -5.64 28.89 -5.30
C ASP A 57 -5.73 29.65 -6.64
N LYS A 58 -4.95 30.73 -6.82
CA LYS A 58 -4.90 31.54 -8.04
C LYS A 58 -3.74 31.14 -8.95
N GLY A 59 -2.93 30.17 -8.53
CA GLY A 59 -1.78 29.68 -9.28
C GLY A 59 -0.48 30.45 -9.02
N SER A 60 -0.47 31.42 -8.11
CA SER A 60 0.71 32.21 -7.77
C SER A 60 1.70 31.38 -6.95
N ILE A 61 2.98 31.43 -7.31
CA ILE A 61 4.03 30.67 -6.63
C ILE A 61 4.69 31.55 -5.57
N GLY A 62 4.74 31.06 -4.33
CA GLY A 62 5.44 31.70 -3.23
C GLY A 62 6.27 30.71 -2.42
N GLY A 63 7.16 31.20 -1.57
CA GLY A 63 8.02 30.32 -0.77
C GLY A 63 9.27 30.97 -0.20
N MET A 64 10.30 30.15 0.01
CA MET A 64 11.59 30.52 0.59
C MET A 64 12.72 30.24 -0.39
N VAL A 65 13.70 31.14 -0.44
CA VAL A 65 14.98 30.93 -1.12
C VAL A 65 16.02 30.55 -0.09
N ALA A 66 16.75 29.45 -0.29
CA ALA A 66 17.76 28.98 0.63
C ALA A 66 19.00 28.43 -0.06
N GLU A 67 20.05 28.25 0.74
CA GLU A 67 21.26 27.51 0.42
C GLU A 67 21.46 26.43 1.49
N ILE A 68 21.89 25.24 1.08
CA ILE A 68 22.30 24.20 2.02
C ILE A 68 23.68 24.54 2.57
N ALA A 69 23.73 25.09 3.79
CA ALA A 69 24.97 25.50 4.42
C ALA A 69 25.83 24.31 4.86
N GLU A 70 25.20 23.20 5.23
CA GLU A 70 25.87 21.94 5.59
C GLU A 70 24.96 20.74 5.28
N SER A 71 25.56 19.63 4.85
CA SER A 71 24.88 18.38 4.57
C SER A 71 25.83 17.23 4.88
N ASP A 72 25.63 16.60 6.05
CA ASP A 72 26.41 15.46 6.54
C ASP A 72 25.48 14.26 6.64
N PHE A 73 25.39 13.48 5.57
CA PHE A 73 24.52 12.31 5.52
C PHE A 73 24.95 11.22 6.53
N PRO A 74 24.00 10.57 7.24
CA PRO A 74 22.59 10.89 7.36
C PRO A 74 22.27 11.74 8.61
N LYS A 75 23.26 12.45 9.18
CA LYS A 75 23.25 12.98 10.55
C LYS A 75 22.73 14.41 10.67
N PHE A 76 23.04 15.27 9.70
CA PHE A 76 22.85 16.70 9.85
C PHE A 76 22.60 17.42 8.53
N ILE A 77 21.60 18.31 8.52
CA ILE A 77 21.35 19.26 7.43
C ILE A 77 21.23 20.65 8.05
N SER A 78 21.90 21.64 7.47
CA SER A 78 21.70 23.05 7.80
C SER A 78 21.21 23.79 6.56
N ILE A 79 19.99 24.29 6.64
CA ILE A 79 19.35 25.11 5.63
C ILE A 79 19.54 26.57 6.05
N ARG A 80 20.20 27.36 5.20
CA ARG A 80 20.36 28.79 5.38
C ARG A 80 19.39 29.51 4.45
N HIS A 81 18.29 30.00 5.03
CA HIS A 81 17.31 30.79 4.30
C HIS A 81 17.91 32.18 3.99
N LEU A 82 17.70 32.65 2.76
CA LEU A 82 18.28 33.86 2.20
C LEU A 82 17.21 34.91 1.85
N GLY A 83 15.95 34.53 1.74
CA GLY A 83 14.86 35.42 1.38
C GLY A 83 13.60 34.66 0.97
N TYR A 84 12.73 35.34 0.22
CA TYR A 84 11.41 34.84 -0.16
C TYR A 84 11.28 34.68 -1.67
N VAL A 85 10.32 33.83 -2.06
CA VAL A 85 9.75 33.81 -3.41
C VAL A 85 8.35 34.40 -3.35
N GLN A 86 8.06 35.38 -4.21
CA GLN A 86 6.75 36.03 -4.33
C GLN A 86 6.39 36.18 -5.80
N ASP A 87 5.23 35.68 -6.20
CA ASP A 87 4.77 35.65 -7.59
C ASP A 87 5.80 35.06 -8.56
N GLY A 88 6.54 34.04 -8.09
CA GLY A 88 7.63 33.40 -8.83
C GLY A 88 8.95 34.18 -8.89
N PHE A 89 9.05 35.35 -8.25
CA PHE A 89 10.27 36.14 -8.18
C PHE A 89 10.99 35.97 -6.85
N GLU A 90 12.30 35.76 -6.92
CA GLU A 90 13.16 35.68 -5.73
C GLU A 90 13.53 37.08 -5.24
N ASP A 91 13.26 37.35 -3.96
CA ASP A 91 13.75 38.52 -3.25
C ASP A 91 14.74 38.10 -2.16
N THR A 92 16.01 38.42 -2.39
CA THR A 92 17.13 38.19 -1.45
C THR A 92 17.78 39.50 -1.00
N GLN A 93 17.24 40.66 -1.40
CA GLN A 93 17.96 41.94 -1.29
C GLN A 93 17.15 43.07 -0.68
N SER A 94 15.82 42.95 -0.59
CA SER A 94 15.00 44.00 -0.02
C SER A 94 15.35 44.29 1.44
N GLU A 95 14.95 45.48 1.90
CA GLU A 95 15.15 45.90 3.28
C GLU A 95 14.45 44.96 4.28
N ALA A 96 13.27 44.45 3.91
CA ALA A 96 12.53 43.46 4.70
C ALA A 96 13.30 42.14 4.81
N VAL A 97 13.91 41.67 3.73
CA VAL A 97 14.74 40.45 3.74
C VAL A 97 16.00 40.65 4.59
N ARG A 98 16.72 41.77 4.42
CA ARG A 98 17.95 42.04 5.17
C ARG A 98 17.74 42.13 6.69
N ALA A 99 16.51 42.44 7.14
CA ALA A 99 16.18 42.49 8.56
C ALA A 99 16.01 41.11 9.20
N LEU A 100 15.69 40.07 8.40
CA LEU A 100 15.29 38.76 8.88
C LEU A 100 16.20 37.62 8.40
N PHE A 101 17.05 37.85 7.40
CA PHE A 101 17.93 36.85 6.80
C PHE A 101 19.41 37.24 6.91
N PRO A 102 20.33 36.26 7.01
CA PRO A 102 20.06 34.82 6.97
C PRO A 102 19.41 34.31 8.26
N SER A 103 18.52 33.32 8.10
CA SER A 103 17.97 32.53 9.19
C SER A 103 18.28 31.06 8.95
N TYR A 104 18.41 30.28 10.03
CA TYR A 104 18.79 28.88 9.93
C TYR A 104 17.67 27.94 10.33
N GLU A 105 17.62 26.83 9.62
CA GLU A 105 16.79 25.67 9.91
C GLU A 105 17.69 24.43 9.88
N ASN A 106 17.84 23.78 11.03
CA ASN A 106 18.81 22.71 11.23
C ASN A 106 18.10 21.42 11.59
N TYR A 107 18.41 20.35 10.86
CA TYR A 107 17.89 19.02 11.11
C TYR A 107 18.98 18.13 11.68
N PHE A 108 18.69 17.48 12.80
CA PHE A 108 19.57 16.54 13.47
C PHE A 108 18.92 15.16 13.47
N LEU A 109 19.66 14.17 12.99
CA LEU A 109 19.25 12.78 12.91
C LEU A 109 20.20 11.94 13.76
N GLU A 110 19.73 11.54 14.93
CA GLU A 110 20.52 10.79 15.89
C GLU A 110 19.95 9.37 16.03
N GLU A 111 20.74 8.34 15.71
CA GLU A 111 20.35 6.97 16.01
C GLU A 111 20.41 6.73 17.53
N ILE A 112 19.26 6.34 18.10
CA ILE A 112 19.10 6.19 19.56
C ILE A 112 18.98 4.72 19.99
N GLY A 113 19.30 3.77 19.10
CA GLY A 113 19.21 2.33 19.32
C GLY A 113 17.86 1.72 18.90
N ASP A 114 17.79 0.38 18.89
CA ASP A 114 16.59 -0.41 18.53
C ASP A 114 15.99 -0.07 17.16
N GLY A 115 16.81 0.33 16.19
CA GLY A 115 16.34 0.75 14.87
C GLY A 115 15.52 2.05 14.89
N LYS A 116 15.72 2.91 15.88
CA LYS A 116 15.04 4.20 16.03
C LYS A 116 15.99 5.37 15.82
N THR A 117 15.43 6.45 15.28
CA THR A 117 16.09 7.73 15.08
C THR A 117 15.34 8.82 15.84
N ARG A 118 16.06 9.66 16.57
CA ARG A 118 15.55 10.95 17.05
C ARG A 118 15.77 11.97 15.93
N PHE A 119 14.68 12.47 15.36
CA PHE A 119 14.69 13.58 14.42
C PHE A 119 14.38 14.86 15.16
N ARG A 120 15.32 15.80 15.18
CA ARG A 120 15.20 17.07 15.90
C ARG A 120 15.43 18.23 14.94
N VAL A 121 14.58 19.24 15.03
CA VAL A 121 14.65 20.45 14.22
C VAL A 121 14.91 21.66 15.13
N GLU A 122 15.80 22.54 14.71
CA GLU A 122 16.04 23.85 15.32
C GLU A 122 15.89 24.95 14.28
N LEU A 123 15.14 26.01 14.62
CA LEU A 123 14.75 27.05 13.67
C LEU A 123 15.01 28.43 14.27
N ASP A 124 15.57 29.34 13.48
CA ASP A 124 15.50 30.77 13.72
C ASP A 124 14.17 31.30 13.16
N MET A 125 13.32 31.82 14.04
CA MET A 125 11.94 32.21 13.71
C MET A 125 11.69 33.69 13.98
N ASP A 126 10.98 34.34 13.07
CA ASP A 126 10.45 35.69 13.33
C ASP A 126 9.28 35.63 14.33
N GLU A 127 9.16 36.65 15.18
CA GLU A 127 8.15 36.66 16.23
C GLU A 127 6.72 36.64 15.67
N SER A 128 6.50 37.20 14.48
CA SER A 128 5.16 37.24 13.88
C SER A 128 4.62 35.87 13.45
N TYR A 129 5.50 34.91 13.18
CA TYR A 129 5.13 33.54 12.78
C TYR A 129 5.26 32.51 13.90
N TRP A 130 5.66 32.93 15.11
CA TRP A 130 6.00 32.05 16.21
C TRP A 130 4.87 31.08 16.59
N GLU A 131 3.69 31.60 16.94
CA GLU A 131 2.55 30.79 17.40
C GLU A 131 2.09 29.81 16.31
N MET A 132 2.01 30.29 15.07
CA MET A 132 1.63 29.48 13.92
C MET A 132 2.60 28.30 13.72
N MET A 133 3.91 28.58 13.69
CA MET A 133 4.93 27.55 13.48
C MET A 133 5.02 26.58 14.66
N GLN A 134 4.78 27.04 15.88
CA GLN A 134 4.76 26.21 17.08
C GLN A 134 3.65 25.15 17.05
N GLU A 135 2.53 25.42 16.35
CA GLU A 135 1.46 24.44 16.10
C GLU A 135 1.71 23.55 14.88
N MET A 136 2.34 24.07 13.83
CA MET A 136 2.54 23.37 12.56
C MET A 136 3.67 22.33 12.65
N TRP A 137 4.79 22.66 13.30
CA TRP A 137 5.93 21.76 13.39
C TRP A 137 5.63 20.41 14.03
N PRO A 138 4.93 20.32 15.18
CA PRO A 138 4.54 19.02 15.73
C PRO A 138 3.69 18.18 14.78
N ARG A 139 2.82 18.80 13.97
CA ARG A 139 2.02 18.11 12.95
C ARG A 139 2.88 17.63 11.80
N ALA A 140 3.78 18.48 11.31
CA ALA A 140 4.73 18.14 10.24
C ALA A 140 5.67 16.99 10.67
N LEU A 141 6.20 17.02 11.90
CA LEU A 141 7.03 15.94 12.45
C LEU A 141 6.25 14.63 12.61
N LYS A 142 4.99 14.71 13.05
CA LYS A 142 4.11 13.53 13.07
C LYS A 142 3.88 13.00 11.65
N ALA A 143 3.62 13.87 10.68
CA ALA A 143 3.45 13.49 9.29
C ALA A 143 4.72 12.87 8.71
N LEU A 144 5.92 13.38 9.04
CA LEU A 144 7.20 12.78 8.67
C LEU A 144 7.37 11.39 9.30
N LYS A 145 7.07 11.25 10.60
CA LYS A 145 7.06 9.95 11.27
C LYS A 145 6.10 8.99 10.58
N ASP A 146 4.89 9.42 10.26
CA ASP A 146 3.93 8.62 9.53
C ASP A 146 4.47 8.27 8.14
N VAL A 147 5.05 9.23 7.40
CA VAL A 147 5.67 8.97 6.10
C VAL A 147 6.82 7.99 6.19
N VAL A 148 7.65 8.01 7.23
CA VAL A 148 8.83 7.12 7.36
C VAL A 148 8.45 5.75 7.93
N GLU A 149 7.57 5.71 8.93
CA GLU A 149 7.13 4.46 9.55
C GLU A 149 6.06 3.73 8.71
N GLN A 150 5.33 4.50 7.91
CA GLN A 150 4.43 3.99 6.89
C GLN A 150 5.04 4.07 5.49
N ALA A 151 6.32 4.48 5.34
CA ALA A 151 7.02 4.47 4.05
C ALA A 151 7.06 3.03 3.57
N GLU A 152 6.17 2.78 2.61
CA GLU A 152 6.16 1.67 1.67
C GLU A 152 6.01 0.30 2.34
N SER A 153 4.88 0.15 3.03
CA SER A 153 4.22 -1.14 2.96
C SER A 153 3.73 -1.33 1.52
N PRO A 154 4.20 -2.35 0.78
CA PRO A 154 3.76 -2.56 -0.60
C PRO A 154 2.24 -2.61 -0.65
N LYS A 155 1.64 -2.02 -1.68
CA LYS A 155 0.19 -2.08 -1.83
C LYS A 155 -0.16 -3.48 -2.32
N ILE A 156 -0.72 -4.27 -1.42
CA ILE A 156 -1.23 -5.60 -1.73
C ILE A 156 -2.73 -5.51 -1.97
N TYR A 157 -3.21 -6.11 -3.06
CA TYR A 157 -4.64 -6.21 -3.31
C TYR A 157 -5.00 -7.41 -4.21
N PRO A 158 -6.25 -7.89 -4.16
CA PRO A 158 -6.69 -9.01 -4.98
C PRO A 158 -6.75 -8.66 -6.47
N CYS A 159 -6.39 -9.64 -7.29
CA CYS A 159 -6.73 -9.69 -8.69
C CYS A 159 -7.63 -10.89 -9.01
N LEU A 160 -8.71 -10.60 -9.73
CA LEU A 160 -9.71 -11.54 -10.20
C LEU A 160 -9.58 -11.70 -11.71
N TRP A 161 -9.36 -12.93 -12.18
CA TRP A 161 -9.34 -13.23 -13.61
C TRP A 161 -10.76 -13.34 -14.17
N PHE A 162 -10.94 -12.78 -15.37
CA PHE A 162 -12.17 -12.83 -16.16
C PHE A 162 -11.84 -13.18 -17.61
N ASP A 163 -12.83 -13.72 -18.34
CA ASP A 163 -12.68 -13.91 -19.79
C ASP A 163 -12.65 -12.52 -20.47
N LYS A 164 -13.72 -11.75 -20.28
CA LYS A 164 -13.87 -10.37 -20.80
C LYS A 164 -14.75 -9.45 -19.95
N GLU A 165 -15.37 -9.99 -18.90
CA GLU A 165 -16.45 -9.39 -18.13
C GLU A 165 -16.00 -8.64 -16.87
N ALA A 166 -14.70 -8.32 -16.73
CA ALA A 166 -14.18 -7.58 -15.57
C ALA A 166 -14.90 -6.25 -15.33
N GLY A 167 -15.25 -5.52 -16.40
CA GLY A 167 -16.02 -4.27 -16.31
C GLY A 167 -17.44 -4.48 -15.77
N GLU A 168 -18.16 -5.48 -16.28
CA GLU A 168 -19.52 -5.81 -15.83
C GLU A 168 -19.51 -6.25 -14.35
N ALA A 169 -18.53 -7.06 -13.96
CA ALA A 169 -18.36 -7.48 -12.57
C ALA A 169 -18.08 -6.28 -11.66
N ALA A 170 -17.18 -5.38 -12.06
CA ALA A 170 -16.88 -4.17 -11.31
C ALA A 170 -18.11 -3.27 -11.14
N GLU A 171 -18.91 -3.05 -12.18
CA GLU A 171 -20.17 -2.29 -12.08
C GLU A 171 -21.15 -2.94 -11.10
N PHE A 172 -21.34 -4.26 -11.19
CA PHE A 172 -22.19 -5.01 -10.28
C PHE A 172 -21.72 -4.88 -8.82
N TYR A 173 -20.42 -5.09 -8.56
CA TYR A 173 -19.88 -5.00 -7.21
C TYR A 173 -19.91 -3.58 -6.66
N CYS A 174 -19.58 -2.57 -7.46
CA CYS A 174 -19.66 -1.17 -7.03
C CYS A 174 -21.10 -0.74 -6.72
N GLY A 175 -22.08 -1.24 -7.47
CA GLY A 175 -23.50 -0.99 -7.20
C GLY A 175 -24.03 -1.76 -5.98
N LEU A 176 -23.45 -2.92 -5.67
CA LEU A 176 -23.89 -3.79 -4.58
C LEU A 176 -23.26 -3.42 -3.24
N PHE A 177 -21.94 -3.27 -3.19
CA PHE A 177 -21.20 -3.06 -1.95
C PHE A 177 -21.13 -1.57 -1.56
N LYS A 178 -21.09 -1.29 -0.25
CA LYS A 178 -20.89 0.09 0.24
C LYS A 178 -19.54 0.63 -0.23
N GLN A 179 -19.45 1.95 -0.42
CA GLN A 179 -18.23 2.63 -0.89
C GLN A 179 -17.72 2.09 -2.24
N GLY A 180 -18.63 1.54 -3.06
CA GLY A 180 -18.31 1.07 -4.40
C GLY A 180 -17.94 2.22 -5.35
N ARG A 181 -16.75 2.15 -5.94
CA ARG A 181 -16.31 3.08 -6.98
C ARG A 181 -15.39 2.42 -7.99
N LEU A 182 -15.61 2.76 -9.26
CA LEU A 182 -14.67 2.46 -10.33
C LEU A 182 -13.48 3.43 -10.23
N LEU A 183 -12.26 2.91 -10.31
CA LEU A 183 -11.03 3.71 -10.25
C LEU A 183 -10.39 3.86 -11.63
N GLU A 184 -10.26 2.76 -12.35
CA GLU A 184 -9.66 2.73 -13.69
C GLU A 184 -10.33 1.64 -14.53
N GLN A 185 -10.46 1.87 -15.83
CA GLN A 185 -10.95 0.86 -16.75
C GLN A 185 -10.24 0.96 -18.10
N SER A 186 -9.73 -0.19 -18.54
CA SER A 186 -9.13 -0.42 -19.85
C SER A 186 -9.68 -1.73 -20.43
N PRO A 187 -9.46 -2.02 -21.72
CA PRO A 187 -9.84 -3.31 -22.29
C PRO A 187 -9.21 -4.52 -21.56
N MET A 188 -8.01 -4.35 -21.02
CA MET A 188 -7.25 -5.42 -20.36
C MET A 188 -7.57 -5.54 -18.87
N ALA A 189 -7.73 -4.42 -18.16
CA ALA A 189 -7.90 -4.42 -16.72
C ALA A 189 -8.90 -3.35 -16.25
N THR A 190 -9.65 -3.70 -15.20
CA THR A 190 -10.59 -2.83 -14.50
C THR A 190 -10.20 -2.78 -13.02
N ILE A 191 -9.91 -1.60 -12.49
CA ILE A 191 -9.60 -1.39 -11.08
C ILE A 191 -10.79 -0.71 -10.41
N PHE A 192 -11.26 -1.29 -9.31
CA PHE A 192 -12.38 -0.76 -8.54
C PHE A 192 -12.11 -0.92 -7.04
N GLU A 193 -12.89 -0.20 -6.23
CA GLU A 193 -12.83 -0.27 -4.78
C GLU A 193 -14.22 -0.54 -4.22
N ILE A 194 -14.31 -1.47 -3.28
CA ILE A 194 -15.53 -1.80 -2.53
C ILE A 194 -15.20 -1.97 -1.05
N MET A 195 -15.99 -1.34 -0.17
CA MET A 195 -15.82 -1.37 1.28
C MET A 195 -14.35 -1.17 1.74
N GLY A 196 -13.68 -0.17 1.16
CA GLY A 196 -12.28 0.16 1.47
C GLY A 196 -11.23 -0.80 0.91
N THR A 197 -11.61 -1.69 -0.02
CA THR A 197 -10.71 -2.70 -0.61
C THR A 197 -10.59 -2.48 -2.12
N LYS A 198 -9.38 -2.12 -2.58
CA LYS A 198 -9.02 -2.10 -4.01
C LYS A 198 -9.03 -3.54 -4.55
N ILE A 199 -9.57 -3.74 -5.74
CA ILE A 199 -9.58 -5.01 -6.47
C ILE A 199 -9.29 -4.71 -7.94
N MET A 200 -8.50 -5.58 -8.57
CA MET A 200 -8.27 -5.55 -10.02
C MET A 200 -8.98 -6.72 -10.69
N GLY A 201 -9.87 -6.45 -11.64
CA GLY A 201 -10.36 -7.42 -12.59
C GLY A 201 -9.48 -7.44 -13.83
N LEU A 202 -8.93 -8.61 -14.20
CA LEU A 202 -8.08 -8.77 -15.39
C LEU A 202 -8.83 -9.61 -16.44
N ASN A 203 -9.02 -9.04 -17.62
CA ASN A 203 -9.57 -9.74 -18.79
C ASN A 203 -8.44 -10.48 -19.51
N GLY A 204 -8.32 -11.78 -19.25
CA GLY A 204 -7.24 -12.60 -19.80
C GLY A 204 -7.69 -13.79 -20.65
N GLY A 205 -9.00 -13.93 -20.91
CA GLY A 205 -9.54 -15.04 -21.68
C GLY A 205 -9.94 -16.26 -20.82
N PRO A 206 -10.38 -17.38 -21.42
CA PRO A 206 -10.95 -18.51 -20.68
C PRO A 206 -9.91 -19.47 -20.07
N MET A 207 -8.61 -19.12 -20.10
CA MET A 207 -7.53 -20.02 -19.69
C MET A 207 -7.53 -20.35 -18.20
N TYR A 208 -7.90 -19.39 -17.35
CA TYR A 208 -7.92 -19.56 -15.90
C TYR A 208 -9.33 -19.38 -15.34
N GLN A 209 -9.70 -20.29 -14.46
CA GLN A 209 -10.95 -20.21 -13.71
C GLN A 209 -10.65 -19.95 -12.24
N LYS A 210 -11.51 -19.14 -11.63
CA LYS A 210 -11.50 -18.91 -10.19
C LYS A 210 -11.90 -20.20 -9.47
N THR A 211 -11.30 -20.45 -8.32
CA THR A 211 -11.65 -21.59 -7.46
C THR A 211 -11.95 -21.09 -6.05
N THR A 212 -12.69 -21.90 -5.29
CA THR A 212 -12.97 -21.65 -3.87
C THR A 212 -11.73 -21.75 -2.98
N ALA A 213 -10.56 -22.11 -3.53
CA ALA A 213 -9.28 -22.04 -2.83
C ALA A 213 -8.92 -20.61 -2.41
N VAL A 214 -9.43 -19.60 -3.13
CA VAL A 214 -9.38 -18.20 -2.69
C VAL A 214 -10.79 -17.64 -2.61
N SER A 215 -11.12 -17.06 -1.48
CA SER A 215 -12.43 -16.46 -1.22
C SER A 215 -12.26 -15.15 -0.46
N TYR A 216 -13.33 -14.39 -0.32
CA TYR A 216 -13.30 -13.06 0.28
C TYR A 216 -14.30 -12.99 1.44
N PHE A 217 -13.78 -12.90 2.66
CA PHE A 217 -14.59 -12.65 3.85
C PHE A 217 -15.12 -11.23 3.81
N VAL A 218 -16.44 -11.05 3.91
CA VAL A 218 -17.10 -9.76 4.03
C VAL A 218 -17.70 -9.67 5.42
N TYR A 219 -17.14 -8.78 6.23
CA TYR A 219 -17.65 -8.48 7.57
C TYR A 219 -18.76 -7.43 7.44
N CYS A 220 -20.00 -7.89 7.55
CA CYS A 220 -21.19 -7.12 7.19
C CYS A 220 -21.59 -6.10 8.26
N ASN A 221 -21.12 -6.27 9.51
CA ASN A 221 -21.49 -5.44 10.65
C ASN A 221 -23.01 -5.29 10.80
N GLY A 222 -23.70 -6.43 10.91
CA GLY A 222 -25.14 -6.48 11.17
C GLY A 222 -25.95 -7.30 10.16
N THR A 223 -27.15 -7.69 10.59
CA THR A 223 -28.03 -8.64 9.89
C THR A 223 -28.60 -8.10 8.58
N GLU A 224 -28.89 -6.79 8.52
CA GLU A 224 -29.45 -6.16 7.31
C GLU A 224 -28.49 -6.27 6.12
N GLU A 225 -27.20 -6.04 6.36
CA GLU A 225 -26.20 -6.03 5.30
C GLU A 225 -25.89 -7.45 4.80
N ILE A 226 -25.72 -8.41 5.71
CA ILE A 226 -25.48 -9.81 5.31
C ILE A 226 -26.67 -10.39 4.53
N ASP A 227 -27.91 -10.10 4.93
CA ASP A 227 -29.11 -10.58 4.23
C ASP A 227 -29.19 -10.00 2.81
N ARG A 228 -28.91 -8.70 2.67
CA ARG A 228 -28.88 -8.00 1.38
C ARG A 228 -27.82 -8.54 0.44
N LEU A 229 -26.59 -8.70 0.94
CA LEU A 229 -25.47 -9.23 0.15
C LEU A 229 -25.70 -10.69 -0.23
N TYR A 230 -26.16 -11.53 0.71
CA TYR A 230 -26.47 -12.93 0.44
C TYR A 230 -27.55 -13.06 -0.64
N ALA A 231 -28.64 -12.29 -0.54
CA ALA A 231 -29.71 -12.32 -1.52
C ALA A 231 -29.23 -11.94 -2.93
N ALA A 232 -28.34 -10.96 -3.06
CA ALA A 232 -27.82 -10.52 -4.36
C ALA A 232 -26.76 -11.47 -4.93
N LEU A 233 -25.79 -11.90 -4.12
CA LEU A 233 -24.67 -12.73 -4.55
C LEU A 233 -25.08 -14.17 -4.87
N SER A 234 -26.22 -14.64 -4.32
CA SER A 234 -26.74 -15.98 -4.60
C SER A 234 -27.45 -16.07 -5.96
N VAL A 235 -27.83 -14.95 -6.59
CA VAL A 235 -28.58 -14.96 -7.85
C VAL A 235 -27.68 -15.46 -8.98
N ASN A 236 -28.12 -16.54 -9.64
CA ASN A 236 -27.36 -17.22 -10.71
C ASN A 236 -25.95 -17.66 -10.29
N GLY A 237 -25.73 -17.83 -8.98
CA GLY A 237 -24.53 -18.36 -8.39
C GLY A 237 -24.76 -19.74 -7.78
N GLN A 238 -23.83 -20.16 -6.92
CA GLN A 238 -23.91 -21.38 -6.14
C GLN A 238 -23.86 -21.07 -4.65
N VAL A 239 -24.79 -21.63 -3.88
CA VAL A 239 -24.75 -21.59 -2.42
C VAL A 239 -23.91 -22.78 -1.94
N LEU A 240 -22.75 -22.50 -1.35
CA LEU A 240 -21.81 -23.50 -0.83
C LEU A 240 -22.12 -23.83 0.64
N MET A 241 -22.45 -22.79 1.41
CA MET A 241 -22.97 -22.88 2.77
C MET A 241 -24.13 -21.89 2.90
N PRO A 242 -25.37 -22.35 3.18
CA PRO A 242 -26.52 -21.47 3.24
C PRO A 242 -26.39 -20.46 4.38
N LEU A 243 -27.08 -19.32 4.25
CA LEU A 243 -27.15 -18.32 5.30
C LEU A 243 -27.83 -18.89 6.55
N ASP A 244 -27.03 -19.17 7.57
CA ASP A 244 -27.49 -19.81 8.81
C ASP A 244 -26.50 -19.51 9.95
N LYS A 245 -26.78 -20.05 11.14
CA LYS A 245 -25.87 -20.07 12.28
C LYS A 245 -24.86 -21.22 12.14
N TYR A 246 -23.60 -20.91 12.41
CA TYR A 246 -22.49 -21.88 12.46
C TYR A 246 -21.73 -21.74 13.79
N ASP A 247 -20.85 -22.70 14.10
CA ASP A 247 -20.15 -22.72 15.40
C ASP A 247 -19.31 -21.46 15.66
N TRP A 248 -18.76 -20.85 14.60
CA TRP A 248 -17.91 -19.67 14.67
C TRP A 248 -18.64 -18.34 14.47
N SER A 249 -19.88 -18.35 13.94
CA SER A 249 -20.61 -17.12 13.63
C SER A 249 -22.12 -17.30 13.81
N PRO A 250 -22.81 -16.34 14.48
CA PRO A 250 -24.24 -16.41 14.68
C PRO A 250 -25.04 -16.29 13.38
N ARG A 251 -24.44 -15.76 12.32
CA ARG A 251 -25.05 -15.69 10.98
C ARG A 251 -23.95 -15.55 9.92
N TYR A 252 -23.81 -16.58 9.12
CA TYR A 252 -22.75 -16.71 8.12
C TYR A 252 -23.28 -17.39 6.85
N ALA A 253 -22.69 -17.08 5.70
CA ALA A 253 -22.94 -17.75 4.44
C ALA A 253 -21.66 -17.90 3.62
N PHE A 254 -21.61 -18.92 2.76
CA PHE A 254 -20.57 -19.05 1.74
C PHE A 254 -21.24 -19.24 0.38
N VAL A 255 -21.03 -18.30 -0.54
CA VAL A 255 -21.62 -18.33 -1.88
C VAL A 255 -20.55 -18.11 -2.93
N GLN A 256 -20.72 -18.68 -4.11
CA GLN A 256 -20.01 -18.29 -5.31
C GLN A 256 -20.99 -17.55 -6.20
N ASP A 257 -20.68 -16.33 -6.61
CA ASP A 257 -21.59 -15.52 -7.41
C ASP A 257 -21.60 -15.91 -8.90
N ARG A 258 -22.44 -15.22 -9.68
CA ARG A 258 -22.58 -15.43 -11.13
C ARG A 258 -21.29 -15.23 -11.94
N PHE A 259 -20.28 -14.56 -11.36
CA PHE A 259 -18.98 -14.32 -11.99
C PHE A 259 -17.91 -15.34 -11.54
N GLY A 260 -18.28 -16.29 -10.68
CA GLY A 260 -17.38 -17.29 -10.13
C GLY A 260 -16.54 -16.79 -8.95
N VAL A 261 -16.88 -15.63 -8.35
CA VAL A 261 -16.17 -15.11 -7.17
C VAL A 261 -16.78 -15.68 -5.91
N SER A 262 -15.95 -16.21 -5.03
CA SER A 262 -16.34 -16.90 -3.80
C SER A 262 -16.33 -15.95 -2.60
N TRP A 263 -17.49 -15.72 -1.99
CA TRP A 263 -17.75 -14.76 -0.91
C TRP A 263 -18.16 -15.47 0.38
N GLN A 264 -17.41 -15.23 1.46
CA GLN A 264 -17.74 -15.68 2.80
C GLN A 264 -18.36 -14.49 3.56
N LEU A 265 -19.66 -14.49 3.80
CA LEU A 265 -20.35 -13.39 4.45
C LEU A 265 -20.47 -13.69 5.94
N ASP A 266 -19.99 -12.78 6.78
CA ASP A 266 -20.12 -12.88 8.23
C ASP A 266 -20.87 -11.66 8.77
N VAL A 267 -21.80 -11.88 9.69
CA VAL A 267 -22.57 -10.81 10.34
C VAL A 267 -21.73 -9.95 11.26
N GLU A 268 -20.63 -10.52 11.77
CA GLU A 268 -19.72 -9.85 12.69
C GLU A 268 -19.06 -8.62 12.06
N ASP A 269 -18.51 -7.76 12.92
CA ASP A 269 -17.66 -6.64 12.48
C ASP A 269 -16.19 -6.99 12.62
N ILE A 270 -15.39 -6.53 11.65
CA ILE A 270 -13.94 -6.45 11.80
C ILE A 270 -13.59 -5.02 12.16
N LYS A 271 -12.90 -4.82 13.30
CA LYS A 271 -12.44 -3.50 13.77
C LYS A 271 -11.29 -2.95 12.91
N SER A 272 -11.54 -2.81 11.61
CA SER A 272 -10.64 -2.39 10.54
C SER A 272 -11.45 -1.63 9.49
N SER A 273 -10.80 -0.73 8.76
CA SER A 273 -11.36 -0.12 7.55
C SER A 273 -11.45 -1.12 6.39
N GLN A 274 -10.58 -2.12 6.34
CA GLN A 274 -10.65 -3.22 5.39
C GLN A 274 -11.76 -4.19 5.83
N LYS A 275 -12.94 -4.09 5.21
CA LYS A 275 -14.08 -4.98 5.50
C LYS A 275 -14.13 -6.24 4.65
N ILE A 276 -13.31 -6.30 3.59
CA ILE A 276 -13.17 -7.46 2.72
C ILE A 276 -11.78 -8.05 2.90
N VAL A 277 -11.72 -9.30 3.38
CA VAL A 277 -10.47 -9.98 3.75
C VAL A 277 -10.29 -11.23 2.87
N PRO A 278 -9.27 -11.27 1.99
CA PRO A 278 -8.97 -12.46 1.21
C PRO A 278 -8.62 -13.64 2.13
N CYS A 279 -9.06 -14.82 1.75
CA CYS A 279 -8.88 -16.04 2.49
C CYS A 279 -8.33 -17.15 1.60
N PHE A 280 -7.19 -17.71 2.01
CA PHE A 280 -6.58 -18.87 1.36
C PHE A 280 -7.05 -20.16 2.01
N LEU A 281 -7.73 -21.02 1.27
CA LEU A 281 -8.15 -22.34 1.71
C LEU A 281 -7.11 -23.40 1.26
N PHE A 282 -6.30 -23.83 2.19
CA PHE A 282 -5.32 -24.90 2.02
C PHE A 282 -6.05 -26.24 2.02
N ALA A 283 -6.25 -26.81 0.83
CA ALA A 283 -6.97 -28.07 0.64
C ALA A 283 -6.02 -29.24 0.32
N ASN A 284 -6.58 -30.46 0.36
CA ASN A 284 -5.90 -31.68 -0.09
C ASN A 284 -4.54 -31.88 0.60
N ARG A 285 -3.46 -32.06 -0.17
CA ARG A 285 -2.11 -32.24 0.38
C ARG A 285 -1.56 -31.02 1.13
N LYS A 286 -2.24 -29.88 1.04
CA LYS A 286 -1.82 -28.61 1.64
C LYS A 286 -2.51 -28.31 2.97
N MET A 287 -3.52 -29.10 3.38
CA MET A 287 -4.33 -28.89 4.59
C MET A 287 -3.51 -28.63 5.87
N GLY A 288 -2.30 -29.16 6.01
CA GLY A 288 -1.46 -28.93 7.18
C GLY A 288 -0.53 -27.72 7.10
N LEU A 289 -0.55 -26.95 6.01
CA LEU A 289 0.51 -25.99 5.69
C LEU A 289 0.22 -24.54 6.10
N VAL A 290 -0.95 -24.23 6.67
CA VAL A 290 -1.35 -22.86 7.03
C VAL A 290 -0.29 -22.16 7.89
N LYS A 291 0.16 -22.78 9.00
CA LYS A 291 1.19 -22.17 9.88
C LYS A 291 2.46 -21.83 9.12
N LYS A 292 2.98 -22.79 8.35
CA LYS A 292 4.21 -22.64 7.57
C LYS A 292 4.09 -21.51 6.55
N ALA A 293 2.96 -21.45 5.84
CA ALA A 293 2.70 -20.42 4.84
C ALA A 293 2.58 -19.03 5.46
N VAL A 294 1.81 -18.90 6.53
CA VAL A 294 1.62 -17.63 7.26
C VAL A 294 2.94 -17.12 7.83
N ASP A 295 3.73 -17.98 8.49
CA ASP A 295 5.05 -17.61 9.01
C ASP A 295 5.98 -17.12 7.89
N ARG A 296 5.97 -17.82 6.75
CA ARG A 296 6.74 -17.41 5.57
C ARG A 296 6.28 -16.04 5.09
N PHE A 297 5.00 -15.82 4.83
CA PHE A 297 4.52 -14.54 4.32
C PHE A 297 4.81 -13.39 5.29
N VAL A 298 4.57 -13.57 6.59
CA VAL A 298 4.87 -12.56 7.60
C VAL A 298 6.37 -12.22 7.65
N SER A 299 7.26 -13.17 7.34
CA SER A 299 8.70 -12.92 7.27
C SER A 299 9.15 -12.17 6.00
N ILE A 300 8.36 -12.21 4.92
CA ILE A 300 8.70 -11.60 3.62
C ILE A 300 8.31 -10.12 3.58
N PHE A 301 7.13 -9.79 4.12
CA PHE A 301 6.56 -8.45 4.01
C PHE A 301 6.90 -7.58 5.23
N PRO A 302 7.29 -6.31 5.05
CA PRO A 302 7.47 -5.40 6.17
C PRO A 302 6.15 -5.13 6.89
N ASN A 303 6.21 -4.67 8.14
CA ASN A 303 5.02 -4.30 8.94
C ASN A 303 3.96 -5.41 9.03
N SER A 304 4.42 -6.66 9.03
CA SER A 304 3.59 -7.85 9.02
C SER A 304 3.58 -8.53 10.38
N ARG A 305 2.46 -9.15 10.73
CA ARG A 305 2.33 -9.93 11.97
C ARG A 305 1.14 -10.87 11.90
N ILE A 306 1.23 -11.94 12.68
CA ILE A 306 0.08 -12.81 12.94
C ILE A 306 -0.85 -12.08 13.92
N LEU A 307 -2.15 -12.11 13.65
CA LEU A 307 -3.19 -11.47 14.47
C LEU A 307 -3.94 -12.49 15.32
N MET A 308 -4.20 -13.68 14.76
CA MET A 308 -4.89 -14.77 15.44
C MET A 308 -4.46 -16.10 14.85
N GLU A 309 -4.37 -17.12 15.71
CA GLU A 309 -4.19 -18.52 15.32
C GLU A 309 -5.24 -19.36 16.04
N ALA A 310 -5.89 -20.26 15.30
CA ALA A 310 -6.81 -21.25 15.83
C ALA A 310 -6.31 -22.65 15.43
N PRO A 311 -5.64 -23.39 16.33
CA PRO A 311 -5.18 -24.75 16.07
C PRO A 311 -6.35 -25.74 15.98
N TYR A 312 -6.14 -26.85 15.27
CA TYR A 312 -7.04 -28.00 15.37
C TYR A 312 -7.04 -28.56 16.81
N PRO A 313 -8.18 -29.08 17.30
CA PRO A 313 -8.20 -29.77 18.59
C PRO A 313 -7.32 -31.03 18.54
N PRO A 314 -6.68 -31.44 19.66
CA PRO A 314 -5.85 -32.65 19.69
C PRO A 314 -6.57 -33.92 19.20
N ALA A 315 -7.89 -33.98 19.37
CA ALA A 315 -8.73 -35.08 18.90
C ALA A 315 -8.74 -35.27 17.37
N ALA A 316 -8.30 -34.28 16.60
CA ALA A 316 -8.19 -34.37 15.14
C ALA A 316 -7.06 -35.29 14.66
N GLY A 317 -6.13 -35.68 15.53
CA GLY A 317 -5.02 -36.59 15.18
C GLY A 317 -3.99 -35.98 14.21
N LEU A 318 -3.94 -34.65 14.13
CA LEU A 318 -2.98 -33.91 13.32
C LEU A 318 -1.73 -33.54 14.15
N PRO A 319 -0.59 -33.25 13.51
CA PRO A 319 0.59 -32.75 14.22
C PRO A 319 0.26 -31.54 15.09
N GLU A 320 0.90 -31.44 16.25
CA GLU A 320 0.70 -30.32 17.17
C GLU A 320 1.02 -28.98 16.47
N GLY A 321 0.20 -27.96 16.73
CA GLY A 321 0.33 -26.66 16.08
C GLY A 321 -0.26 -26.57 14.67
N THR A 322 -0.83 -27.64 14.11
CA THR A 322 -1.57 -27.54 12.85
C THR A 322 -2.76 -26.60 13.01
N LEU A 323 -2.82 -25.54 12.19
CA LEU A 323 -3.86 -24.53 12.27
C LEU A 323 -5.08 -24.92 11.45
N LEU A 324 -6.27 -24.77 12.05
CA LEU A 324 -7.54 -24.76 11.34
C LEU A 324 -7.75 -23.40 10.64
N PHE A 325 -7.39 -22.32 11.33
CA PHE A 325 -7.56 -20.96 10.85
C PHE A 325 -6.42 -20.06 11.36
N ALA A 326 -6.02 -19.09 10.56
CA ALA A 326 -5.14 -18.00 10.94
C ALA A 326 -5.64 -16.69 10.33
N GLN A 327 -5.52 -15.60 11.09
CA GLN A 327 -5.62 -14.24 10.56
C GLN A 327 -4.29 -13.54 10.76
N PHE A 328 -3.84 -12.84 9.73
CA PHE A 328 -2.53 -12.21 9.71
C PHE A 328 -2.58 -10.93 8.89
N ARG A 329 -1.58 -10.08 9.11
CA ARG A 329 -1.40 -8.82 8.40
C ARG A 329 -0.10 -8.90 7.61
N LEU A 330 -0.16 -8.56 6.33
CA LEU A 330 0.99 -8.36 5.46
C LEU A 330 1.01 -6.90 5.02
N ALA A 331 2.06 -6.15 5.34
CA ALA A 331 2.21 -4.78 4.83
C ALA A 331 0.94 -3.91 5.05
N GLY A 332 0.35 -3.97 6.25
CA GLY A 332 -0.89 -3.26 6.56
C GLY A 332 -2.20 -3.94 6.11
N TYR A 333 -2.15 -4.88 5.16
CA TYR A 333 -3.31 -5.56 4.58
C TYR A 333 -3.62 -6.88 5.31
N ILE A 334 -4.90 -7.13 5.63
CA ILE A 334 -5.34 -8.29 6.41
C ILE A 334 -5.68 -9.45 5.48
N PHE A 335 -5.26 -10.65 5.88
CA PHE A 335 -5.55 -11.93 5.23
C PHE A 335 -6.06 -12.95 6.25
N ASN A 336 -6.87 -13.88 5.76
CA ASN A 336 -7.20 -15.13 6.43
C ASN A 336 -6.51 -16.30 5.71
N ALA A 337 -6.22 -17.36 6.44
CA ALA A 337 -5.84 -18.65 5.86
C ALA A 337 -6.52 -19.77 6.66
N MET A 338 -7.04 -20.77 5.95
CA MET A 338 -7.82 -21.86 6.53
C MET A 338 -7.35 -23.19 5.99
N SER A 339 -7.50 -24.22 6.80
CA SER A 339 -7.30 -25.60 6.40
C SER A 339 -8.64 -26.23 6.05
N SER A 340 -8.72 -26.87 4.89
CA SER A 340 -9.95 -27.58 4.53
C SER A 340 -10.22 -28.73 5.50
N THR A 341 -11.47 -28.97 5.87
CA THR A 341 -11.85 -30.11 6.72
C THR A 341 -12.23 -31.35 5.92
N ARG A 342 -12.17 -31.26 4.58
CA ARG A 342 -12.53 -32.34 3.65
C ARG A 342 -11.67 -32.31 2.38
N PRO A 343 -11.58 -33.42 1.63
CA PRO A 343 -11.01 -33.40 0.28
C PRO A 343 -11.80 -32.46 -0.64
N GLU A 344 -11.10 -31.77 -1.53
CA GLU A 344 -11.69 -30.83 -2.49
C GLU A 344 -11.26 -31.17 -3.92
N GLU A 345 -12.15 -30.98 -4.90
CA GLU A 345 -11.88 -31.25 -6.31
C GLU A 345 -11.09 -30.13 -7.02
N PHE A 346 -10.75 -29.07 -6.28
CA PHE A 346 -10.03 -27.90 -6.76
C PHE A 346 -8.70 -27.71 -6.02
N ASP A 347 -7.89 -26.79 -6.54
CA ASP A 347 -6.69 -26.28 -5.91
C ASP A 347 -6.57 -24.76 -6.19
N PHE A 348 -5.53 -24.11 -5.69
CA PHE A 348 -5.19 -22.75 -6.09
C PHE A 348 -5.01 -22.64 -7.61
N SER A 349 -5.49 -21.54 -8.17
CA SER A 349 -5.50 -21.25 -9.61
C SER A 349 -5.10 -19.80 -9.83
N PRO A 350 -4.40 -19.46 -10.93
CA PRO A 350 -4.17 -18.07 -11.33
C PRO A 350 -5.45 -17.24 -11.54
N GLY A 351 -6.61 -17.91 -11.59
CA GLY A 351 -7.92 -17.25 -11.57
C GLY A 351 -8.12 -16.30 -10.38
N ASN A 352 -7.45 -16.58 -9.25
CA ASN A 352 -7.39 -15.73 -8.09
C ASN A 352 -5.92 -15.46 -7.73
N SER A 353 -5.50 -14.20 -7.77
CA SER A 353 -4.12 -13.82 -7.46
C SER A 353 -4.04 -12.58 -6.57
N MET A 354 -2.88 -12.32 -5.99
CA MET A 354 -2.59 -11.10 -5.25
C MET A 354 -1.57 -10.25 -6.00
N VAL A 355 -1.85 -8.96 -6.15
CA VAL A 355 -0.92 -7.99 -6.72
C VAL A 355 -0.09 -7.40 -5.60
N VAL A 356 1.21 -7.25 -5.84
CA VAL A 356 2.16 -6.52 -5.01
C VAL A 356 2.72 -5.38 -5.87
N GLU A 357 2.19 -4.17 -5.67
CA GLU A 357 2.71 -2.96 -6.32
C GLU A 357 4.01 -2.52 -5.64
N CYS A 358 5.05 -2.31 -6.43
CA CYS A 358 6.40 -1.94 -6.00
C CYS A 358 6.78 -0.57 -6.60
N GLU A 359 7.30 0.32 -5.78
CA GLU A 359 7.77 1.65 -6.19
C GLU A 359 9.21 1.58 -6.74
N THR A 360 10.02 0.61 -6.27
CA THR A 360 11.44 0.49 -6.65
C THR A 360 11.80 -0.87 -7.26
N GLN A 361 12.91 -0.90 -8.00
CA GLN A 361 13.43 -2.16 -8.55
C GLN A 361 13.89 -3.13 -7.45
N ALA A 362 14.39 -2.62 -6.33
CA ALA A 362 14.81 -3.44 -5.20
C ALA A 362 13.62 -4.19 -4.57
N GLU A 363 12.45 -3.55 -4.50
CA GLU A 363 11.21 -4.21 -4.06
C GLU A 363 10.76 -5.29 -5.05
N ILE A 364 10.77 -4.98 -6.36
CA ILE A 364 10.46 -5.96 -7.41
C ILE A 364 11.36 -7.20 -7.23
N ASP A 365 12.67 -6.98 -7.07
CA ASP A 365 13.65 -8.06 -6.93
C ASP A 365 13.41 -8.88 -5.65
N HIS A 366 13.19 -8.21 -4.51
CA HIS A 366 12.89 -8.86 -3.23
C HIS A 366 11.63 -9.73 -3.28
N TYR A 367 10.48 -9.17 -3.70
CA TYR A 367 9.23 -9.92 -3.71
C TYR A 367 9.22 -11.01 -4.77
N TRP A 368 9.81 -10.76 -5.94
CA TRP A 368 9.97 -11.78 -6.97
C TRP A 368 10.75 -12.98 -6.43
N GLU A 369 11.93 -12.76 -5.85
CA GLU A 369 12.77 -13.85 -5.33
C GLU A 369 12.14 -14.56 -4.13
N LYS A 370 11.61 -13.80 -3.16
CA LYS A 370 11.10 -14.36 -1.91
C LYS A 370 9.76 -15.07 -2.05
N LEU A 371 8.84 -14.55 -2.87
CA LEU A 371 7.57 -15.23 -3.11
C LEU A 371 7.73 -16.39 -4.09
N GLY A 372 8.63 -16.27 -5.08
CA GLY A 372 8.85 -17.29 -6.09
C GLY A 372 9.77 -18.45 -5.67
N GLU A 373 10.48 -18.35 -4.54
CA GLU A 373 11.32 -19.44 -4.03
C GLU A 373 10.50 -20.72 -3.79
N GLY A 374 10.96 -21.83 -4.39
CA GLY A 374 10.26 -23.13 -4.35
C GLY A 374 9.02 -23.22 -5.25
N GLY A 375 8.67 -22.12 -5.95
CA GLY A 375 7.51 -21.99 -6.80
C GLY A 375 7.83 -21.99 -8.30
N ARG A 376 7.03 -21.25 -9.08
CA ARG A 376 7.15 -21.13 -10.55
C ARG A 376 7.05 -19.67 -10.99
N TYR A 377 7.93 -19.28 -11.90
CA TYR A 377 7.99 -17.93 -12.48
C TYR A 377 7.39 -17.87 -13.88
N GLU A 378 6.47 -16.93 -14.09
CA GLU A 378 5.69 -16.75 -15.31
C GLU A 378 5.97 -15.38 -15.96
N GLN A 379 5.27 -15.05 -17.05
CA GLN A 379 5.44 -13.79 -17.77
C GLN A 379 4.74 -12.63 -17.05
N CYS A 380 5.10 -11.38 -17.38
CA CYS A 380 4.40 -10.17 -16.96
C CYS A 380 4.32 -10.00 -15.43
N GLY A 381 5.38 -10.36 -14.69
CA GLY A 381 5.43 -10.23 -13.24
C GLY A 381 4.67 -11.31 -12.46
N TRP A 382 4.14 -12.34 -13.15
CA TRP A 382 3.44 -13.44 -12.50
C TRP A 382 4.39 -14.47 -11.89
N LEU A 383 4.02 -14.98 -10.72
CA LEU A 383 4.62 -16.17 -10.12
C LEU A 383 3.57 -16.96 -9.33
N GLN A 384 3.84 -18.24 -9.12
CA GLN A 384 3.15 -19.07 -8.15
C GLN A 384 4.13 -19.45 -7.05
N ASP A 385 3.77 -19.31 -5.79
CA ASP A 385 4.65 -19.68 -4.67
C ASP A 385 4.72 -21.20 -4.44
N GLU A 386 5.49 -21.64 -3.44
CA GLU A 386 5.63 -23.07 -3.08
C GLU A 386 4.29 -23.74 -2.68
N TYR A 387 3.27 -22.95 -2.34
CA TYR A 387 1.93 -23.41 -1.97
C TYR A 387 0.95 -23.39 -3.15
N GLY A 388 1.34 -22.81 -4.29
CA GLY A 388 0.52 -22.66 -5.49
C GLY A 388 -0.34 -21.39 -5.52
N ILE A 389 -0.19 -20.48 -4.54
CA ILE A 389 -0.88 -19.19 -4.56
C ILE A 389 -0.23 -18.32 -5.63
N SER A 390 -1.06 -17.67 -6.45
CA SER A 390 -0.59 -16.83 -7.57
C SER A 390 -0.41 -15.38 -7.13
N TRP A 391 0.70 -14.79 -7.53
CA TRP A 391 1.10 -13.42 -7.22
C TRP A 391 1.48 -12.68 -8.50
N GLN A 392 1.28 -11.36 -8.49
CA GLN A 392 1.72 -10.43 -9.53
C GLN A 392 2.62 -9.38 -8.88
N VAL A 393 3.92 -9.40 -9.14
CA VAL A 393 4.87 -8.40 -8.66
C VAL A 393 5.04 -7.36 -9.76
N VAL A 394 4.43 -6.19 -9.58
CA VAL A 394 4.27 -5.17 -10.63
C VAL A 394 4.81 -3.82 -10.18
N PRO A 395 5.39 -3.01 -11.08
CA PRO A 395 5.85 -1.68 -10.73
C PRO A 395 4.69 -0.69 -10.70
N ALA A 396 4.65 0.18 -9.67
CA ALA A 396 3.59 1.15 -9.44
C ALA A 396 3.43 2.15 -10.60
N VAL A 397 4.53 2.45 -11.30
CA VAL A 397 4.53 3.33 -12.48
C VAL A 397 3.86 2.71 -13.72
N LEU A 398 3.63 1.39 -13.73
CA LEU A 398 3.11 0.68 -14.91
C LEU A 398 1.73 1.21 -15.35
N SER A 399 0.82 1.47 -14.41
CA SER A 399 -0.52 2.00 -14.74
C SER A 399 -0.42 3.37 -15.42
N GLN A 400 0.42 4.27 -14.91
CA GLN A 400 0.66 5.60 -15.49
C GLN A 400 1.23 5.49 -16.91
N LEU A 401 2.17 4.58 -17.12
CA LEU A 401 2.75 4.33 -18.45
C LEU A 401 1.74 3.75 -19.45
N MET A 402 0.83 2.89 -18.99
CA MET A 402 -0.23 2.33 -19.83
C MET A 402 -1.33 3.34 -20.15
N ALA A 403 -1.55 4.33 -19.29
CA ALA A 403 -2.52 5.39 -19.52
C ALA A 403 -2.05 6.44 -20.55
N ASP A 404 -0.74 6.50 -20.85
CA ASP A 404 -0.16 7.42 -21.85
C ASP A 404 -0.43 6.92 -23.28
N PRO A 405 -1.24 7.62 -24.10
CA PRO A 405 -1.55 7.20 -25.47
C PRO A 405 -0.32 7.14 -26.39
N GLY A 406 0.73 7.91 -26.10
CA GLY A 406 1.96 7.98 -26.90
C GLY A 406 2.99 6.90 -26.55
N ARG A 407 2.84 6.23 -25.40
CA ARG A 407 3.79 5.23 -24.87
C ARG A 407 3.19 3.85 -24.67
N SER A 408 1.90 3.77 -24.34
CA SER A 408 1.18 2.54 -23.98
C SER A 408 1.46 1.35 -24.90
N GLY A 409 1.44 1.54 -26.22
CA GLY A 409 1.75 0.48 -27.19
C GLY A 409 3.16 -0.09 -27.03
N ARG A 410 4.19 0.77 -26.89
CA ARG A 410 5.59 0.35 -26.70
C ARG A 410 5.82 -0.27 -25.33
N VAL A 411 5.16 0.26 -24.30
CA VAL A 411 5.20 -0.28 -22.93
C VAL A 411 4.61 -1.70 -22.90
N ILE A 412 3.46 -1.91 -23.56
CA ILE A 412 2.83 -3.24 -23.71
C ILE A 412 3.77 -4.22 -24.42
N GLU A 413 4.32 -3.85 -25.58
CA GLU A 413 5.25 -4.70 -26.31
C GLU A 413 6.53 -5.02 -25.51
N THR A 414 6.92 -4.13 -24.60
CA THR A 414 8.10 -4.26 -23.76
C THR A 414 7.83 -5.23 -22.61
N PHE A 415 6.76 -5.05 -21.85
CA PHE A 415 6.51 -5.92 -20.69
C PHE A 415 6.07 -7.33 -21.07
N LEU A 416 5.40 -7.53 -22.21
CA LEU A 416 5.00 -8.86 -22.67
C LEU A 416 6.20 -9.80 -22.93
N LYS A 417 7.41 -9.23 -23.07
CA LYS A 417 8.67 -9.98 -23.24
C LYS A 417 9.38 -10.24 -21.91
N MET A 418 8.87 -9.68 -20.81
CA MET A 418 9.48 -9.76 -19.49
C MET A 418 8.80 -10.83 -18.63
N LYS A 419 9.62 -11.61 -17.91
CA LYS A 419 9.13 -12.39 -16.77
C LYS A 419 9.09 -11.54 -15.51
N LYS A 420 10.27 -11.14 -15.03
CA LYS A 420 10.43 -10.13 -13.99
C LYS A 420 10.47 -8.74 -14.62
N PHE A 421 9.74 -7.79 -14.05
CA PHE A 421 9.76 -6.42 -14.52
C PHE A 421 11.12 -5.74 -14.27
N ASP A 422 11.48 -4.88 -15.22
CA ASP A 422 12.62 -3.98 -15.16
C ASP A 422 12.05 -2.56 -15.33
N ILE A 423 12.03 -1.80 -14.24
CA ILE A 423 11.38 -0.48 -14.19
C ILE A 423 12.04 0.47 -15.19
N GLN A 424 13.37 0.47 -15.30
CA GLN A 424 14.07 1.36 -16.21
C GLN A 424 13.72 1.06 -17.67
N LYS A 425 13.65 -0.22 -18.06
CA LYS A 425 13.24 -0.59 -19.42
C LYS A 425 11.80 -0.17 -19.75
N LEU A 426 10.90 -0.15 -18.76
CA LEU A 426 9.55 0.38 -18.98
C LEU A 426 9.56 1.91 -19.15
N LEU A 427 10.39 2.61 -18.36
CA LEU A 427 10.56 4.06 -18.45
C LEU A 427 11.24 4.50 -19.74
N ASP A 428 12.04 3.64 -20.36
CA ASP A 428 12.72 3.93 -21.64
C ASP A 428 11.83 3.64 -22.88
N ALA A 429 10.70 2.94 -22.71
CA ALA A 429 9.73 2.65 -23.77
C ALA A 429 8.76 3.82 -24.01
#